data_AF-A0A920TY76-F1
#
_entry.id   AF-A0A920TY76-F1
#
_cell.length_a   1.000
_cell.length_b   1.000
_cell.length_c   1.000
_cell.angle_alpha   90.00
_cell.angle_beta   90.00
_cell.angle_gamma   90.00
#
_symmetry.space_group_name_H-M   'P 1'
#
loop_
_entity.id
_entity.type
_entity.pdbx_description
1 polymer ?
#
loop_
_entity_poly.entity_id
_entity_poly.type
_entity_poly.pdbx_seq_one_letter_code
_entity_poly.pdbx_strand_id
1 'polypeptide(L)'
;MIRLFVTFLIFFLIIPQLNAEAPRSSLKYKRDLIRHSRIVWGLNAPIPLFASQIHQESSWNHLAKSKYAEGLSQFTRSTADWIVDVYPELKRANVYNPKWSMRAMLLYDNWLYERISSENECEQWAMVLSSYNGGLTWLNRDKKLTKSRGGNPQKWWNNVENFSQRADWAIIENRNYARKIIYEHQSIYGDWGRYYICEENQETK
;
A
#
# COMPACT_ATOMS: atom_id res chain seq x y z
N MET A 1 -43.07 -37.65 -37.32
CA MET A 1 -42.52 -37.21 -36.01
C MET A 1 -41.22 -36.46 -36.25
N ILE A 2 -41.20 -35.13 -36.16
CA ILE A 2 -39.98 -34.33 -36.27
C ILE A 2 -39.72 -33.75 -34.88
N ARG A 3 -38.63 -34.17 -34.23
CA ARG A 3 -38.17 -33.58 -32.97
C ARG A 3 -37.27 -32.38 -33.31
N LEU A 4 -37.76 -31.17 -33.07
CA LEU A 4 -36.94 -29.96 -33.11
C LEU A 4 -36.02 -29.96 -31.87
N PHE A 5 -34.71 -30.02 -32.07
CA PHE A 5 -33.73 -29.71 -31.04
C PHE A 5 -33.47 -28.20 -31.06
N VAL A 6 -33.96 -27.49 -30.06
CA VAL A 6 -33.63 -26.07 -29.84
C VAL A 6 -32.31 -26.03 -29.06
N THR A 7 -31.24 -25.60 -29.72
CA THR A 7 -29.95 -25.37 -29.06
C THR A 7 -29.97 -23.97 -28.46
N PHE A 8 -30.00 -23.85 -27.14
CA PHE A 8 -29.93 -22.57 -26.43
C PHE A 8 -28.46 -22.12 -26.37
N LEU A 9 -28.08 -21.12 -27.16
CA LEU A 9 -26.80 -20.43 -27.02
C LEU A 9 -26.90 -19.44 -25.84
N ILE A 10 -26.25 -19.76 -24.73
CA ILE A 10 -26.11 -18.86 -23.58
C ILE A 10 -24.95 -17.89 -23.90
N PHE A 11 -25.28 -16.64 -24.22
CA PHE A 11 -24.31 -15.55 -24.24
C PHE A 11 -24.01 -15.13 -22.80
N PHE A 12 -22.78 -15.39 -22.33
CA PHE A 12 -22.28 -14.77 -21.10
C PHE A 12 -22.08 -13.27 -21.35
N LEU A 13 -22.96 -12.45 -20.78
CA LEU A 13 -22.75 -11.01 -20.69
C LEU A 13 -21.59 -10.77 -19.71
N ILE A 14 -20.45 -10.34 -20.24
CA ILE A 14 -19.34 -9.84 -19.42
C ILE A 14 -19.79 -8.47 -18.89
N ILE A 15 -20.25 -8.44 -17.64
CA ILE A 15 -20.51 -7.17 -16.94
C ILE A 15 -19.13 -6.61 -16.55
N PRO A 16 -18.71 -5.43 -17.06
CA PRO A 16 -17.46 -4.83 -16.62
C PRO A 16 -17.58 -4.53 -15.13
N GLN A 17 -16.63 -5.02 -14.33
CA GLN A 17 -16.54 -4.61 -12.94
C GLN A 17 -16.17 -3.12 -12.92
N LEU A 18 -17.12 -2.28 -12.48
CA LEU A 18 -16.85 -0.87 -12.28
C LEU A 18 -16.04 -0.74 -10.98
N ASN A 19 -14.75 -0.42 -11.11
CA ASN A 19 -13.98 0.02 -9.97
C ASN A 19 -14.54 1.33 -9.43
N ALA A 20 -14.50 1.51 -8.11
CA ALA A 20 -14.90 2.78 -7.52
C ALA A 20 -14.01 3.91 -8.07
N GLU A 21 -14.61 5.06 -8.38
CA GLU A 21 -13.86 6.20 -8.91
C GLU A 21 -12.98 6.82 -7.81
N ALA A 22 -11.77 7.24 -8.18
CA ALA A 22 -10.90 8.00 -7.29
C ALA A 22 -11.62 9.23 -6.71
N PRO A 23 -11.50 9.53 -5.39
CA PRO A 23 -12.14 10.69 -4.80
C PRO A 23 -11.76 11.97 -5.52
N ARG A 24 -12.72 12.86 -5.82
CA ARG A 24 -12.43 14.11 -6.55
C ARG A 24 -11.34 14.96 -5.88
N SER A 25 -11.26 14.94 -4.56
CA SER A 25 -10.22 15.61 -3.76
C SER A 25 -8.79 15.15 -4.08
N SER A 26 -8.62 13.93 -4.60
CA SER A 26 -7.33 13.33 -4.97
C SER A 26 -6.79 13.85 -6.30
N LEU A 27 -7.67 14.24 -7.23
CA LEU A 27 -7.30 14.51 -8.64
C LEU A 27 -6.27 15.63 -8.78
N LYS A 28 -6.32 16.64 -7.91
CA LYS A 28 -5.35 17.74 -7.88
C LYS A 28 -3.92 17.31 -7.55
N TYR A 29 -3.75 16.15 -6.91
CA TYR A 29 -2.44 15.61 -6.53
C TYR A 29 -1.89 14.60 -7.54
N LYS A 30 -2.73 14.05 -8.43
CA LYS A 30 -2.37 12.99 -9.39
C LYS A 30 -1.06 13.25 -10.12
N ARG A 31 -0.91 14.45 -10.70
CA ARG A 31 0.29 14.80 -11.49
C ARG A 31 1.55 14.88 -10.65
N ASP A 32 1.45 15.41 -9.43
CA ASP A 32 2.58 15.52 -8.51
C ASP A 32 2.97 14.14 -7.98
N LEU A 33 2.00 13.30 -7.62
CA LEU A 33 2.28 11.91 -7.21
C LEU A 33 2.99 11.14 -8.33
N ILE A 34 2.45 11.12 -9.55
CA ILE A 34 3.08 10.44 -10.70
C ILE A 34 4.52 10.92 -10.92
N ARG A 35 4.73 12.25 -10.91
CA ARG A 35 6.06 12.83 -11.13
C ARG A 35 7.04 12.39 -10.05
N HIS A 36 6.66 12.53 -8.78
CA HIS A 36 7.56 12.22 -7.67
C HIS A 36 7.79 10.72 -7.51
N SER A 37 6.77 9.89 -7.74
CA SER A 37 6.92 8.43 -7.78
C SER A 37 7.97 8.02 -8.80
N ARG A 38 7.93 8.58 -10.02
CA ARG A 38 8.91 8.25 -11.07
C ARG A 38 10.33 8.74 -10.78
N ILE A 39 10.48 9.82 -10.02
CA ILE A 39 11.80 10.32 -9.60
C ILE A 39 12.46 9.33 -8.62
N VAL A 40 11.68 8.76 -7.70
CA VAL A 40 12.20 7.87 -6.65
C VAL A 40 12.26 6.41 -7.12
N TRP A 41 11.23 5.94 -7.80
CA TRP A 41 11.00 4.52 -8.13
C TRP A 41 11.13 4.18 -9.62
N GLY A 42 11.50 5.16 -10.46
CA GLY A 42 11.64 4.96 -11.90
C GLY A 42 10.32 4.88 -12.67
N LEU A 43 10.38 4.60 -13.97
CA LEU A 43 9.22 4.67 -14.87
C LEU A 43 8.10 3.68 -14.53
N ASN A 44 8.44 2.56 -13.90
CA ASN A 44 7.53 1.49 -13.51
C ASN A 44 7.03 1.61 -12.06
N ALA A 45 7.17 2.78 -11.44
CA ALA A 45 6.68 3.03 -10.08
C ALA A 45 5.21 2.57 -9.91
N PRO A 46 4.86 1.84 -8.83
CA PRO A 46 3.48 1.37 -8.56
C PRO A 46 2.59 2.52 -8.07
N ILE A 47 2.28 3.46 -8.96
CA ILE A 47 1.50 4.67 -8.66
C ILE A 47 0.14 4.34 -8.04
N PRO A 48 -0.63 3.33 -8.51
CA PRO A 48 -1.87 2.95 -7.84
C PRO A 48 -1.67 2.61 -6.36
N LEU A 49 -0.63 1.83 -6.01
CA LEU A 49 -0.31 1.49 -4.62
C LEU A 49 -0.02 2.75 -3.77
N PHE A 50 0.78 3.69 -4.28
CA PHE A 50 1.09 4.92 -3.55
C PHE A 50 -0.14 5.81 -3.35
N ALA A 51 -1.02 5.87 -4.35
CA ALA A 51 -2.29 6.59 -4.24
C ALA A 51 -3.20 5.94 -3.19
N SER A 52 -3.22 4.61 -3.13
CA SER A 52 -3.94 3.81 -2.13
C SER A 52 -3.41 4.01 -0.71
N GLN A 53 -2.10 4.15 -0.55
CA GLN A 53 -1.50 4.46 0.75
C GLN A 53 -1.94 5.84 1.25
N ILE A 54 -1.88 6.88 0.40
CA ILE A 54 -2.39 8.23 0.76
C ILE A 54 -3.89 8.19 1.09
N HIS A 55 -4.67 7.41 0.32
CA HIS A 55 -6.09 7.18 0.60
C HIS A 55 -6.27 6.58 2.00
N GLN A 56 -5.55 5.50 2.31
CA GLN A 56 -5.64 4.82 3.59
C GLN A 56 -5.21 5.72 4.77
N GLU A 57 -4.21 6.58 4.57
CA GLU A 57 -3.69 7.44 5.64
C GLU A 57 -4.59 8.64 5.96
N SER A 58 -5.16 9.29 4.95
CA SER A 58 -5.82 10.58 5.15
C SER A 58 -7.09 10.80 4.36
N SER A 59 -7.50 9.84 3.53
CA SER A 59 -8.54 10.05 2.52
C SER A 59 -8.28 11.31 1.68
N TRP A 60 -7.01 11.55 1.35
CA TRP A 60 -6.50 12.73 0.63
C TRP A 60 -6.67 14.08 1.35
N ASN A 61 -6.90 14.09 2.66
CA ASN A 61 -6.91 15.30 3.47
C ASN A 61 -5.50 15.67 3.93
N HIS A 62 -4.89 16.68 3.31
CA HIS A 62 -3.53 17.10 3.68
C HIS A 62 -3.42 17.79 5.05
N LEU A 63 -4.55 18.12 5.67
CA LEU A 63 -4.64 18.64 7.03
C LEU A 63 -5.06 17.55 8.04
N ALA A 64 -5.11 16.28 7.63
CA ALA A 64 -5.43 15.17 8.52
C ALA A 64 -4.50 15.16 9.73
N LYS A 65 -5.10 14.96 10.90
CA LYS A 65 -4.42 14.91 12.19
C LYS A 65 -5.03 13.83 13.05
N SER A 66 -4.21 12.86 13.42
CA SER A 66 -4.54 11.87 14.43
C SER A 66 -3.90 12.25 15.77
N LYS A 67 -4.03 11.37 16.76
CA LYS A 67 -3.32 11.53 18.05
C LYS A 67 -1.79 11.51 17.88
N TYR A 68 -1.28 10.87 16.84
CA TYR A 68 0.15 10.56 16.70
C TYR A 68 0.80 11.11 15.42
N ALA A 69 0.00 11.44 14.41
CA ALA A 69 0.49 11.65 13.06
C ALA A 69 -0.30 12.72 12.29
N GLU A 70 0.35 13.31 11.29
CA GLU A 70 -0.13 14.52 10.61
C GLU A 70 0.12 14.45 9.09
N GLY A 71 -0.72 15.14 8.32
CA GLY A 71 -0.55 15.31 6.88
C GLY A 71 -1.15 14.20 6.01
N LEU A 72 -0.94 14.31 4.68
CA LEU A 72 -1.47 13.36 3.69
C LEU A 72 -1.05 11.91 3.95
N SER A 73 0.16 11.71 4.44
CA SER A 73 0.81 10.41 4.62
C SER A 73 1.03 10.06 6.11
N GLN A 74 0.37 10.81 7.02
CA GLN A 74 0.34 10.55 8.46
C GLN A 74 1.72 10.23 9.06
N PHE A 75 2.70 11.10 8.81
CA PHE A 75 3.99 10.99 9.48
C PHE A 75 3.85 11.36 10.96
N THR A 76 4.43 10.55 11.85
CA THR A 76 4.63 10.98 13.24
C THR A 76 5.69 12.07 13.30
N ARG A 77 5.69 12.86 14.38
CA ARG A 77 6.70 13.92 14.55
C ARG A 77 8.13 13.38 14.53
N SER A 78 8.41 12.30 15.26
CA SER A 78 9.75 11.72 15.30
C SER A 78 10.17 11.14 13.95
N THR A 79 9.24 10.53 13.20
CA THR A 79 9.54 10.06 11.83
C THR A 79 9.80 11.21 10.88
N ALA A 80 9.05 12.32 11.00
CA ALA A 80 9.23 13.52 10.19
C ALA A 80 10.58 14.20 10.46
N ASP A 81 10.99 14.28 11.72
CA ASP A 81 12.30 14.83 12.09
C ASP A 81 13.43 13.93 11.55
N TRP A 82 13.34 12.62 11.77
CA TRP A 82 14.33 11.66 11.29
C TRP A 82 14.46 11.64 9.77
N ILE A 83 13.35 11.64 9.02
CA ILE A 83 13.41 11.52 7.55
C ILE A 83 14.04 12.77 6.92
N VAL A 84 13.93 13.93 7.56
CA VAL A 84 14.58 15.17 7.12
C VAL A 84 16.09 15.14 7.34
N ASP A 85 16.56 14.42 8.36
CA ASP A 85 17.99 14.17 8.56
C ASP A 85 18.56 13.22 7.51
N VAL A 86 17.80 12.18 7.14
CA VAL A 86 18.19 11.21 6.10
C VAL A 86 18.11 11.81 4.70
N TYR A 87 17.10 12.64 4.43
CA TYR A 87 16.83 13.27 3.12
C TYR A 87 16.73 14.79 3.25
N PRO A 88 17.87 15.51 3.27
CA PRO A 88 17.91 16.96 3.48
C PRO A 88 17.07 17.79 2.49
N GLU A 89 16.73 17.25 1.32
CA GLU A 89 15.83 17.87 0.34
C GLU A 89 14.39 18.06 0.83
N LEU A 90 14.06 17.51 2.00
CA LEU A 90 12.78 17.68 2.70
C LEU A 90 12.80 18.87 3.70
N LYS A 91 13.95 19.49 4.00
CA LYS A 91 14.10 20.55 5.03
C LYS A 91 13.24 21.81 4.83
N ARG A 92 12.78 22.08 3.61
CA ARG A 92 12.13 23.37 3.25
C ARG A 92 10.60 23.38 3.42
N ALA A 93 10.00 22.31 3.96
CA ALA A 93 8.57 22.22 4.22
C ALA A 93 8.28 21.25 5.37
N ASN A 94 7.00 20.98 5.64
CA ASN A 94 6.55 20.13 6.75
C ASN A 94 5.45 19.15 6.31
N VAL A 95 5.03 18.31 7.26
CA VAL A 95 4.01 17.26 7.10
C VAL A 95 2.68 17.72 6.47
N TYR A 96 2.27 18.98 6.62
CA TYR A 96 1.02 19.51 6.07
C TYR A 96 1.13 19.98 4.62
N ASN A 97 2.35 20.11 4.08
CA ASN A 97 2.56 20.44 2.68
C ASN A 97 2.39 19.17 1.82
N PRO A 98 1.39 19.10 0.93
CA PRO A 98 1.10 17.88 0.16
C PRO A 98 2.29 17.31 -0.62
N LYS A 99 3.10 18.19 -1.23
CA LYS A 99 4.28 17.76 -2.00
C LYS A 99 5.36 17.20 -1.09
N TRP A 100 5.55 17.80 0.08
CA TRP A 100 6.44 17.25 1.10
C TRP A 100 5.94 15.87 1.56
N SER A 101 4.65 15.73 1.90
CA SER A 101 4.11 14.46 2.41
C SER A 101 4.26 13.32 1.39
N MET A 102 3.95 13.58 0.12
CA MET A 102 4.11 12.59 -0.95
C MET A 102 5.58 12.21 -1.14
N ARG A 103 6.50 13.18 -1.19
CA ARG A 103 7.93 12.89 -1.34
C ARG A 103 8.49 12.12 -0.14
N ALA A 104 8.11 12.51 1.07
CA ALA A 104 8.52 11.84 2.30
C ALA A 104 8.02 10.38 2.34
N MET A 105 6.75 10.14 1.99
CA MET A 105 6.19 8.78 1.89
C MET A 105 6.98 7.93 0.89
N LEU A 106 7.15 8.42 -0.34
CA LEU A 106 7.87 7.69 -1.39
C LEU A 106 9.32 7.36 -1.03
N LEU A 107 10.03 8.29 -0.37
CA LEU A 107 11.40 8.09 0.10
C LEU A 107 11.47 7.12 1.28
N TYR A 108 10.48 7.15 2.18
CA TYR A 108 10.42 6.23 3.32
C TYR A 108 10.08 4.82 2.88
N ASP A 109 9.10 4.64 2.00
CA ASP A 109 8.78 3.36 1.38
C ASP A 109 10.02 2.80 0.68
N ASN A 110 10.79 3.62 -0.05
CA ASN A 110 12.01 3.17 -0.71
C ASN A 110 13.07 2.76 0.31
N TRP A 111 13.25 3.54 1.38
CA TRP A 111 14.18 3.22 2.46
C TRP A 111 13.86 1.88 3.14
N LEU A 112 12.57 1.58 3.33
CA LEU A 112 12.06 0.31 3.85
C LEU A 112 12.28 -0.82 2.85
N TYR A 113 11.91 -0.61 1.58
CA TYR A 113 12.02 -1.59 0.51
C TYR A 113 13.45 -2.08 0.35
N GLU A 114 14.45 -1.19 0.35
CA GLU A 114 15.88 -1.55 0.26
C GLU A 114 16.40 -2.38 1.44
N ARG A 115 15.69 -2.38 2.58
CA ARG A 115 16.09 -3.09 3.82
C ARG A 115 15.28 -4.35 4.07
N ILE A 116 14.20 -4.53 3.34
CA ILE A 116 13.32 -5.69 3.45
C ILE A 116 13.68 -6.62 2.30
N SER A 117 13.75 -7.90 2.61
CA SER A 117 13.82 -8.96 1.60
C SER A 117 12.60 -9.84 1.81
N SER A 118 12.02 -10.28 0.71
CA SER A 118 10.91 -11.23 0.65
C SER A 118 11.12 -12.18 -0.53
N GLU A 119 10.18 -13.12 -0.71
CA GLU A 119 10.24 -14.08 -1.82
C GLU A 119 9.90 -13.45 -3.18
N ASN A 120 8.99 -12.48 -3.19
CA ASN A 120 8.54 -11.79 -4.40
C ASN A 120 7.97 -10.41 -4.04
N GLU A 121 7.67 -9.62 -5.07
CA GLU A 121 7.24 -8.23 -4.88
C GLU A 121 5.90 -8.09 -4.12
N CYS A 122 4.95 -9.02 -4.29
CA CYS A 122 3.70 -8.99 -3.54
C CYS A 122 3.95 -9.13 -2.03
N GLU A 123 4.81 -10.09 -1.64
CA GLU A 123 5.23 -10.28 -0.25
C GLU A 123 6.06 -9.09 0.25
N GLN A 124 6.90 -8.51 -0.63
CA GLN A 124 7.79 -7.38 -0.31
C GLN A 124 6.96 -6.17 0.10
N TRP A 125 5.98 -5.78 -0.71
CA TRP A 125 5.16 -4.60 -0.45
C TRP A 125 4.26 -4.76 0.76
N ALA A 126 3.74 -5.96 1.00
CA ALA A 126 2.98 -6.20 2.23
C ALA A 126 3.85 -6.00 3.49
N MET A 127 5.12 -6.43 3.44
CA MET A 127 6.10 -6.17 4.51
C MET A 127 6.52 -4.69 4.62
N VAL A 128 6.67 -3.98 3.49
CA VAL A 128 6.96 -2.54 3.46
C VAL A 128 5.82 -1.75 4.10
N LEU A 129 4.57 -1.99 3.68
CA LEU A 129 3.39 -1.32 4.22
C LEU A 129 3.18 -1.65 5.71
N SER A 130 3.39 -2.92 6.10
CA SER A 130 3.41 -3.30 7.51
C SER A 130 4.47 -2.53 8.30
N SER A 131 5.67 -2.32 7.73
CA SER A 131 6.73 -1.57 8.39
C SER A 131 6.50 -0.06 8.40
N TYR A 132 5.80 0.48 7.40
CA TYR A 132 5.41 1.88 7.37
C TYR A 132 4.47 2.20 8.54
N ASN A 133 3.40 1.41 8.70
CA ASN A 133 2.42 1.57 9.77
C ASN A 133 2.95 1.09 11.15
N GLY A 134 3.69 -0.01 11.18
CA GLY A 134 4.05 -0.72 12.42
C GLY A 134 5.51 -0.60 12.87
N GLY A 135 6.39 -0.13 12.00
CA GLY A 135 7.84 -0.01 12.21
C GLY A 135 8.65 -1.26 11.80
N LEU A 136 9.79 -1.04 11.15
CA LEU A 136 10.71 -2.10 10.68
C LEU A 136 11.20 -3.05 11.80
N THR A 137 11.40 -2.53 13.01
CA THR A 137 11.80 -3.35 14.17
C THR A 137 10.73 -4.40 14.50
N TRP A 138 9.45 -4.06 14.38
CA TRP A 138 8.36 -5.01 14.62
C TRP A 138 8.30 -6.06 13.52
N LEU A 139 8.43 -5.67 12.24
CA LEU A 139 8.52 -6.64 11.14
C LEU A 139 9.65 -7.66 11.39
N ASN A 140 10.83 -7.21 11.79
CA ASN A 140 11.96 -8.10 12.05
C ASN A 140 11.70 -9.08 13.21
N ARG A 141 10.97 -8.64 14.24
CA ARG A 141 10.53 -9.52 15.34
C ARG A 141 9.52 -10.55 14.85
N ASP A 142 8.53 -10.12 14.07
CA ASP A 142 7.50 -10.99 13.49
C ASP A 142 8.16 -12.04 12.58
N LYS A 143 9.06 -11.65 11.66
CA LYS A 143 9.86 -12.57 10.81
C LYS A 143 10.64 -13.59 11.63
N LYS A 144 11.31 -13.16 12.71
CA LYS A 144 12.04 -14.07 13.61
C LYS A 144 11.10 -15.07 14.28
N LEU A 145 9.94 -14.62 14.71
CA LEU A 145 8.92 -15.47 15.32
C LEU A 145 8.38 -16.49 14.30
N THR A 146 8.01 -16.05 13.09
CA THR A 146 7.59 -16.93 11.98
C THR A 146 8.59 -18.05 11.75
N LYS A 147 9.88 -17.71 11.62
CA LYS A 147 10.95 -18.71 11.45
C LYS A 147 11.02 -19.68 12.63
N SER A 148 10.91 -19.20 13.87
CA SER A 148 10.92 -20.06 15.07
C SER A 148 9.70 -20.99 15.16
N ARG A 149 8.61 -20.66 14.47
CA ARG A 149 7.37 -21.45 14.39
C ARG A 149 7.30 -22.32 13.14
N GLY A 150 8.39 -22.40 12.36
CA GLY A 150 8.48 -23.22 11.15
C GLY A 150 7.88 -22.60 9.88
N GLY A 151 7.42 -21.34 9.93
CA GLY A 151 6.94 -20.60 8.76
C GLY A 151 8.08 -19.98 7.93
N ASN A 152 7.75 -19.48 6.75
CA ASN A 152 8.70 -18.81 5.87
C ASN A 152 8.78 -17.30 6.18
N PRO A 153 9.90 -16.77 6.71
CA PRO A 153 10.04 -15.34 7.01
C PRO A 153 10.14 -14.43 5.77
N GLN A 154 10.25 -15.01 4.57
CA GLN A 154 10.26 -14.27 3.29
C GLN A 154 8.86 -14.13 2.68
N LYS A 155 7.84 -14.77 3.27
CA LYS A 155 6.43 -14.64 2.89
C LYS A 155 5.68 -13.85 3.94
N TRP A 156 4.92 -12.85 3.51
CA TRP A 156 3.98 -12.14 4.36
C TRP A 156 2.68 -12.91 4.48
N TRP A 157 2.02 -13.17 3.35
CA TRP A 157 0.70 -13.78 3.32
C TRP A 157 0.75 -15.23 3.80
N ASN A 158 -0.21 -15.59 4.66
CA ASN A 158 -0.29 -16.90 5.31
C ASN A 158 0.99 -17.29 6.11
N ASN A 159 1.91 -16.35 6.35
CA ASN A 159 3.19 -16.59 7.01
C ASN A 159 3.46 -15.50 8.05
N VAL A 160 4.24 -14.46 7.74
CA VAL A 160 4.62 -13.44 8.73
C VAL A 160 3.41 -12.72 9.34
N GLU A 161 2.33 -12.54 8.59
CA GLU A 161 1.14 -11.87 9.14
C GLU A 161 0.50 -12.61 10.32
N ASN A 162 0.68 -13.93 10.41
CA ASN A 162 0.09 -14.82 11.42
C ASN A 162 0.85 -14.84 12.75
N PHE A 163 2.03 -14.22 12.82
CA PHE A 163 2.89 -14.28 14.00
C PHE A 163 3.28 -12.88 14.46
N SER A 164 2.90 -12.52 15.70
CA SER A 164 3.38 -11.30 16.34
C SER A 164 3.28 -11.41 17.87
N GLN A 165 4.07 -10.59 18.57
CA GLN A 165 4.00 -10.43 20.03
C GLN A 165 3.41 -9.06 20.42
N ARG A 166 2.83 -8.33 19.46
CA ARG A 166 2.16 -7.06 19.72
C ARG A 166 0.82 -7.31 20.41
N ALA A 167 0.24 -6.25 20.98
CA ALA A 167 -1.14 -6.29 21.43
C ALA A 167 -2.09 -6.55 20.24
N ASP A 168 -3.18 -7.27 20.46
CA ASP A 168 -4.10 -7.72 19.41
C ASP A 168 -4.61 -6.57 18.54
N TRP A 169 -4.97 -5.43 19.14
CA TRP A 169 -5.44 -4.25 18.40
C TRP A 169 -4.38 -3.74 17.40
N ALA A 170 -3.10 -3.77 17.79
CA ALA A 170 -1.99 -3.30 16.95
C ALA A 170 -1.65 -4.32 15.85
N ILE A 171 -1.92 -5.61 16.06
CA ILE A 171 -1.84 -6.64 15.02
C ILE A 171 -2.95 -6.35 13.99
N ILE A 172 -4.20 -6.24 14.44
CA ILE A 172 -5.36 -6.02 13.57
C ILE A 172 -5.17 -4.77 12.72
N GLU A 173 -4.81 -3.64 13.33
CA GLU A 173 -4.55 -2.39 12.61
C GLU A 173 -3.49 -2.57 11.52
N ASN A 174 -2.36 -3.18 11.87
CA ASN A 174 -1.23 -3.33 10.96
C ASN A 174 -1.48 -4.30 9.80
N ARG A 175 -2.14 -5.43 10.06
CA ARG A 175 -2.47 -6.40 9.00
C ARG A 175 -3.54 -5.86 8.07
N ASN A 176 -4.52 -5.14 8.61
CA ASN A 176 -5.55 -4.49 7.80
C ASN A 176 -4.96 -3.37 6.92
N TYR A 177 -3.95 -2.64 7.40
CA TYR A 177 -3.30 -1.59 6.63
C TYR A 177 -2.77 -2.10 5.28
N ALA A 178 -1.95 -3.16 5.29
CA ALA A 178 -1.41 -3.75 4.07
C ALA A 178 -2.52 -4.32 3.17
N ARG A 179 -3.48 -5.06 3.75
CA ARG A 179 -4.60 -5.69 3.02
C ARG A 179 -5.47 -4.66 2.30
N LYS A 180 -5.86 -3.58 2.99
CA LYS A 180 -6.69 -2.51 2.41
C LYS A 180 -5.99 -1.80 1.27
N ILE A 181 -4.72 -1.46 1.45
CA ILE A 181 -3.96 -0.73 0.42
C ILE A 181 -3.81 -1.59 -0.84
N ILE A 182 -3.43 -2.86 -0.69
CA ILE A 182 -3.14 -3.75 -1.82
C ILE A 182 -4.43 -4.21 -2.52
N TYR A 183 -5.42 -4.69 -1.76
CA TYR A 183 -6.56 -5.41 -2.32
C TYR A 183 -7.87 -4.63 -2.38
N GLU A 184 -8.02 -3.53 -1.62
CA GLU A 184 -9.27 -2.75 -1.62
C GLU A 184 -9.10 -1.42 -2.36
N HIS A 185 -8.01 -0.69 -2.08
CA HIS A 185 -7.83 0.66 -2.57
C HIS A 185 -7.11 0.75 -3.92
N GLN A 186 -6.33 -0.26 -4.32
CA GLN A 186 -5.44 -0.17 -5.48
C GLN A 186 -6.20 -0.01 -6.80
N SER A 187 -7.28 -0.76 -6.96
CA SER A 187 -8.12 -0.75 -8.17
C SER A 187 -8.81 0.60 -8.41
N ILE A 188 -9.07 1.37 -7.35
CA ILE A 188 -9.61 2.74 -7.41
C ILE A 188 -8.71 3.68 -8.24
N TYR A 189 -7.39 3.44 -8.21
CA TYR A 189 -6.39 4.30 -8.84
C TYR A 189 -5.78 3.69 -10.11
N GLY A 190 -6.44 2.69 -10.71
CA GLY A 190 -5.94 2.01 -11.90
C GLY A 190 -5.60 2.91 -13.08
N ASP A 191 -6.37 3.98 -13.28
CA ASP A 191 -6.12 4.94 -14.35
C ASP A 191 -4.95 5.91 -14.06
N TRP A 192 -4.23 5.70 -12.96
CA TRP A 192 -3.07 6.51 -12.58
C TRP A 192 -1.74 5.82 -12.93
N GLY A 193 -1.75 4.51 -13.20
CA GLY A 193 -0.59 3.74 -13.63
C GLY A 193 -0.96 2.29 -13.96
N ARG A 194 -0.18 1.65 -14.84
CA ARG A 194 -0.49 0.28 -15.32
C ARG A 194 0.11 -0.83 -14.47
N TYR A 195 0.83 -0.49 -13.40
CA TYR A 195 1.55 -1.45 -12.58
C TYR A 195 0.87 -1.63 -11.23
N TYR A 196 0.43 -2.86 -10.97
CA TYR A 196 -0.23 -3.27 -9.74
C TYR A 196 0.66 -4.23 -8.96
N ILE A 197 0.58 -4.10 -7.65
CA ILE A 197 1.22 -5.00 -6.70
C ILE A 197 0.21 -6.04 -6.24
N CYS A 198 0.61 -7.30 -6.32
CA CYS A 198 -0.24 -8.48 -6.17
C CYS A 198 -1.36 -8.50 -7.23
N GLU A 199 -1.47 -9.60 -7.98
CA GLU A 199 -2.68 -9.82 -8.76
C GLU A 199 -3.86 -10.00 -7.80
N GLU A 200 -5.06 -9.60 -8.22
CA GLU A 200 -6.28 -9.80 -7.42
C GLU A 200 -6.37 -11.26 -6.98
N ASN A 201 -6.61 -11.45 -5.68
CA ASN A 201 -6.63 -12.76 -5.03
C ASN A 201 -7.30 -13.82 -5.91
N GLN A 202 -6.54 -14.84 -6.32
CA GLN A 202 -7.14 -16.09 -6.80
C GLN A 202 -7.81 -16.90 -5.67
N GLU A 203 -7.93 -16.33 -4.46
CA GLU A 203 -8.47 -16.98 -3.25
C GLU A 203 -9.89 -16.51 -2.87
N THR A 204 -10.70 -16.10 -3.84
CA THR A 204 -12.15 -16.30 -3.74
C THR A 204 -12.57 -17.42 -4.68
N LYS A 205 -12.37 -18.66 -4.23
CA LYS A 205 -13.12 -19.84 -4.67
C LYS A 205 -13.67 -20.56 -3.45
#